data_AF-A0A3N5U0A0-F1
#
_entry.id   AF-A0A3N5U0A0-F1
#
_cell.length_a   1.000
_cell.length_b   1.000
_cell.length_c   1.000
_cell.angle_alpha   90.00
_cell.angle_beta   90.00
_cell.angle_gamma   90.00
#
_symmetry.space_group_name_H-M   'P 1'
#
loop_
_entity.id
_entity.type
_entity.pdbx_description
1 polymer ?
#
loop_
_entity_poly.entity_id
_entity_poly.type
_entity_poly.pdbx_seq_one_letter_code
_entity_poly.pdbx_strand_id
1 'polypeptide(L)'
;LAITIDPVTGVVLHSNEKCTGCNAVPGKSGAEKQETSSCKVGCPAHINIQAYVSLAVKGRYQDALQLIKEASPFPSICGRVCPHPCESSCKRDQIDQPVAIHAVERFLADVDLNADKRYMPRIKDKREEKVAIVGSGPAGLSCAYYLAQEGYRVTIFEKAPVLGGMLTTGIPAYRLPREIVQAEIQLIRDMGVTMKTGIDVGKDKTIAQLRQEGFKTFFIAIGAQECRRLNVEGEDLKGVYSGLDYLRQVNLGKPVPLGKDVAVIGGGNVAMDAVRSARRLGSGNAFVLYRRGIEEMPSRPEEIEACREEGIPINTLTQPVRFISENGQVKAIQCIKTHLAEPDESGRRSPVPIPGSEFTVKVDAVINALGQEADWSCLTPECACTLTGWGTMKVDPLTLQSDDPDIFAGGDAARGPKSVIEAIADGRQAALSIDRFLNGQNLRLGRGVELKAITEPQKEKYDPAVRAQMPCLEPQARLKSFKEVELGLTKEAAVQEAQRCITCGSCCVQACPYDIMQFNQDVTKAVKCDLCVEKRGRNEIPACFAICPTRCIYWGDPREFEGKYKFL
;
A
#
# COMPACT_ATOMS: atom_id res chain seq x y z
N LEU A 1 -9.01 11.71 -46.75
CA LEU A 1 -9.23 10.98 -45.48
C LEU A 1 -8.04 10.06 -45.26
N ALA A 2 -7.52 9.93 -44.04
CA ALA A 2 -6.41 9.01 -43.72
C ALA A 2 -6.78 7.53 -43.91
N ILE A 3 -8.08 7.26 -43.93
CA ILE A 3 -8.70 5.97 -44.20
C ILE A 3 -9.65 6.13 -45.39
N THR A 4 -9.54 5.25 -46.37
CA THR A 4 -10.46 5.14 -47.50
C THR A 4 -10.86 3.69 -47.69
N ILE A 5 -12.00 3.43 -48.34
CA ILE A 5 -12.43 2.06 -48.66
C ILE A 5 -12.24 1.87 -50.16
N ASP A 6 -11.50 0.83 -50.52
CA ASP A 6 -11.36 0.43 -51.92
C ASP A 6 -12.75 0.02 -52.45
N PRO A 7 -13.27 0.70 -53.49
CA PRO A 7 -14.65 0.52 -53.91
C PRO A 7 -14.88 -0.80 -54.66
N VAL A 8 -13.82 -1.53 -55.03
CA VAL A 8 -13.90 -2.77 -55.80
C VAL A 8 -13.75 -3.98 -54.88
N THR A 9 -12.81 -3.91 -53.94
CA THR A 9 -12.47 -5.02 -53.03
C THR A 9 -13.09 -4.88 -51.65
N GLY A 10 -13.59 -3.69 -51.30
CA GLY A 10 -14.10 -3.37 -49.96
C GLY A 10 -13.01 -3.28 -48.90
N VAL A 11 -11.74 -3.38 -49.28
CA VAL A 11 -10.61 -3.34 -48.35
C VAL A 11 -10.41 -1.91 -47.86
N VAL A 12 -10.28 -1.75 -46.54
CA VAL A 12 -9.98 -0.47 -45.91
C VAL A 12 -8.50 -0.15 -46.12
N LEU A 13 -8.22 0.90 -46.89
CA LEU A 13 -6.89 1.39 -47.21
C LEU A 13 -6.48 2.52 -46.26
N HIS A 14 -5.25 2.44 -45.76
CA HIS A 14 -4.68 3.40 -44.82
C HIS A 14 -3.52 4.18 -45.47
N SER A 15 -3.52 5.51 -45.37
CA SER A 15 -2.45 6.37 -45.89
C SER A 15 -1.55 6.83 -44.75
N ASN A 16 -0.35 6.25 -44.68
CA ASN A 16 0.63 6.51 -43.60
C ASN A 16 1.09 7.98 -43.56
N GLU A 17 1.11 8.69 -44.69
CA GLU A 17 1.52 10.10 -44.76
C GLU A 17 0.41 11.07 -44.29
N LYS A 18 -0.84 10.62 -44.27
CA LYS A 18 -2.02 11.44 -43.89
C LYS A 18 -2.59 11.09 -42.52
N CYS A 19 -2.08 10.02 -41.88
CA CYS A 19 -2.43 9.63 -40.51
C CYS A 19 -1.44 10.26 -39.52
N THR A 20 -1.77 11.44 -39.00
CA THR A 20 -0.91 12.20 -38.09
C THR A 20 -1.24 11.98 -36.61
N GLY A 21 -2.01 10.95 -36.25
CA GLY A 21 -2.63 10.85 -34.91
C GLY A 21 -2.65 9.51 -34.20
N CYS A 22 -2.14 8.41 -34.77
CA CYS A 22 -1.98 7.17 -34.01
C CYS A 22 -0.71 6.43 -34.42
N ASN A 23 0.14 6.12 -33.44
CA ASN A 23 1.32 5.25 -33.61
C ASN A 23 0.90 3.78 -33.77
N ALA A 24 0.00 3.48 -34.72
CA ALA A 24 -0.46 2.12 -34.98
C ALA A 24 0.55 1.38 -35.88
N VAL A 25 1.39 0.52 -35.27
CA VAL A 25 2.26 -0.40 -36.00
C VAL A 25 1.49 -1.71 -36.31
N PRO A 26 1.37 -2.14 -37.57
CA PRO A 26 0.77 -3.43 -37.91
C PRO A 26 1.57 -4.61 -37.32
N GLY A 27 0.90 -5.69 -36.87
CA GLY A 27 1.56 -6.95 -36.46
C GLY A 27 1.85 -7.16 -34.97
N LYS A 28 1.48 -6.23 -34.09
CA LYS A 28 1.52 -6.40 -32.62
C LYS A 28 0.10 -6.45 -32.03
N SER A 29 -0.13 -7.33 -31.06
CA SER A 29 -1.39 -7.40 -30.30
C SER A 29 -1.63 -6.11 -29.52
N GLY A 30 -2.89 -5.80 -29.18
CA GLY A 30 -3.23 -4.61 -28.40
C GLY A 30 -2.37 -4.50 -27.13
N ALA A 31 -2.21 -5.60 -26.38
CA ALA A 31 -1.41 -5.66 -25.16
C ALA A 31 0.08 -5.29 -25.35
N GLU A 32 0.65 -5.55 -26.53
CA GLU A 32 2.06 -5.24 -26.83
C GLU A 32 2.29 -3.76 -27.20
N LYS A 33 1.20 -2.98 -27.37
CA LYS A 33 1.21 -1.56 -27.78
C LYS A 33 0.85 -0.58 -26.65
N GLN A 34 0.65 -1.05 -25.42
CA GLN A 34 -0.14 -0.33 -24.42
C GLN A 34 0.69 0.29 -23.29
N GLU A 35 0.72 1.61 -23.26
CA GLU A 35 1.17 2.39 -22.10
C GLU A 35 -0.03 2.87 -21.26
N THR A 36 0.03 2.66 -19.94
CA THR A 36 -0.94 3.15 -18.93
C THR A 36 -0.32 4.27 -18.09
N SER A 37 -1.13 4.95 -17.28
CA SER A 37 -0.66 5.98 -16.35
C SER A 37 0.44 5.45 -15.41
N SER A 38 1.54 6.19 -15.33
CA SER A 38 2.73 5.80 -14.55
C SER A 38 2.44 5.70 -13.05
N CYS A 39 1.52 6.51 -12.54
CA CYS A 39 1.06 6.43 -11.15
C CYS A 39 0.35 5.10 -10.83
N LYS A 40 -0.40 4.53 -11.78
CA LYS A 40 -1.04 3.21 -11.63
C LYS A 40 -0.01 2.09 -11.65
N VAL A 41 1.02 2.19 -12.49
CA VAL A 41 2.13 1.23 -12.52
C VAL A 41 2.93 1.28 -11.22
N GLY A 42 3.27 2.48 -10.75
CA GLY A 42 4.04 2.68 -9.52
C GLY A 42 3.27 2.34 -8.24
N CYS A 43 1.93 2.34 -8.25
CA CYS A 43 1.12 1.90 -7.12
C CYS A 43 1.11 0.36 -7.03
N PRO A 44 1.56 -0.25 -5.92
CA PRO A 44 1.56 -1.71 -5.78
C PRO A 44 0.17 -2.35 -5.86
N ALA A 45 -0.89 -1.64 -5.47
CA ALA A 45 -2.27 -2.09 -5.58
C ALA A 45 -2.90 -1.79 -6.96
N HIS A 46 -2.18 -1.11 -7.85
CA HIS A 46 -2.62 -0.67 -9.17
C HIS A 46 -3.94 0.11 -9.18
N ILE A 47 -4.11 0.99 -8.19
CA ILE A 47 -5.26 1.88 -8.07
C ILE A 47 -5.36 2.75 -9.33
N ASN A 48 -6.58 2.95 -9.83
CA ASN A 48 -6.83 3.77 -11.01
C ASN A 48 -6.84 5.27 -10.66
N ILE A 49 -5.64 5.81 -10.41
CA ILE A 49 -5.45 7.18 -9.91
C ILE A 49 -5.96 8.24 -10.88
N GLN A 50 -5.65 8.11 -12.16
CA GLN A 50 -6.11 9.02 -13.20
C GLN A 50 -7.63 9.20 -13.17
N ALA A 51 -8.36 8.09 -13.03
CA ALA A 51 -9.82 8.11 -13.06
C ALA A 51 -10.42 8.68 -11.77
N TYR A 52 -9.96 8.29 -10.57
CA TYR A 52 -10.55 8.84 -9.35
C TYR A 52 -10.22 10.33 -9.18
N VAL A 53 -9.02 10.77 -9.60
CA VAL A 53 -8.65 12.20 -9.58
C VAL A 53 -9.54 12.98 -10.55
N SER A 54 -9.80 12.46 -11.75
CA SER A 54 -10.74 13.08 -12.69
C SER A 54 -12.17 13.15 -12.15
N LEU A 55 -12.62 12.12 -11.43
CA LEU A 55 -13.93 12.12 -10.75
C LEU A 55 -13.97 13.16 -9.61
N ALA A 56 -12.89 13.34 -8.87
CA ALA A 56 -12.78 14.37 -7.84
C ALA A 56 -12.92 15.79 -8.42
N VAL A 57 -12.32 16.07 -9.57
CA VAL A 57 -12.49 17.36 -10.29
C VAL A 57 -13.96 17.63 -10.63
N LYS A 58 -14.70 16.57 -10.99
CA LYS A 58 -16.12 16.66 -11.35
C LYS A 58 -17.08 16.69 -10.15
N GLY A 59 -16.55 16.70 -8.92
CA GLY A 59 -17.36 16.63 -7.71
C GLY A 59 -18.00 15.25 -7.47
N ARG A 60 -17.63 14.22 -8.23
CA ARG A 60 -18.16 12.86 -8.13
C ARG A 60 -17.39 12.04 -7.08
N TYR A 61 -17.41 12.51 -5.84
CA TYR A 61 -16.57 11.97 -4.76
C TYR A 61 -16.89 10.52 -4.39
N GLN A 62 -18.18 10.15 -4.38
CA GLN A 62 -18.59 8.78 -4.09
C GLN A 62 -18.10 7.78 -5.15
N ASP A 63 -18.17 8.15 -6.43
CA ASP A 63 -17.66 7.32 -7.52
C ASP A 63 -16.13 7.20 -7.47
N ALA A 64 -15.44 8.29 -7.14
CA ALA A 64 -13.99 8.30 -6.96
C ALA A 64 -13.57 7.35 -5.84
N LEU A 65 -14.26 7.41 -4.70
CA LEU A 65 -14.02 6.52 -3.57
C LEU A 65 -14.31 5.05 -3.92
N GLN A 66 -15.44 4.77 -4.58
CA GLN A 66 -15.76 3.42 -5.03
C GLN A 66 -14.60 2.84 -5.84
N LEU A 67 -14.06 3.62 -6.78
CA LEU A 67 -12.97 3.19 -7.63
C LEU A 67 -11.68 2.91 -6.84
N ILE A 68 -11.40 3.68 -5.78
CA ILE A 68 -10.28 3.38 -4.88
C ILE A 68 -10.53 2.05 -4.15
N LYS A 69 -11.75 1.86 -3.61
CA LYS A 69 -12.17 0.67 -2.84
C LYS A 69 -12.26 -0.62 -3.65
N GLU A 70 -12.24 -0.55 -4.98
CA GLU A 70 -12.03 -1.72 -5.85
C GLU A 70 -10.61 -2.30 -5.70
N ALA A 71 -9.61 -1.45 -5.46
CA ALA A 71 -8.20 -1.82 -5.43
C ALA A 71 -7.55 -1.75 -4.04
N SER A 72 -8.11 -0.97 -3.12
CA SER A 72 -7.64 -0.85 -1.74
C SER A 72 -8.79 -0.62 -0.77
N PRO A 73 -9.00 -1.46 0.25
CA PRO A 73 -10.09 -1.28 1.21
C PRO A 73 -9.84 -0.16 2.24
N PHE A 74 -8.64 0.42 2.26
CA PHE A 74 -8.19 1.36 3.29
C PHE A 74 -7.79 2.73 2.74
N PRO A 75 -8.63 3.43 1.96
CA PRO A 75 -8.29 4.74 1.42
C PRO A 75 -7.92 5.76 2.50
N SER A 76 -8.53 5.69 3.69
CA SER A 76 -8.27 6.66 4.77
C SER A 76 -6.95 6.42 5.48
N ILE A 77 -6.60 5.16 5.73
CA ILE A 77 -5.29 4.77 6.25
C ILE A 77 -4.20 5.06 5.19
N CYS A 78 -4.40 4.65 3.94
CA CYS A 78 -3.45 4.93 2.84
C CYS A 78 -3.23 6.44 2.64
N GLY A 79 -4.31 7.22 2.72
CA GLY A 79 -4.32 8.67 2.76
C GLY A 79 -3.55 9.31 3.92
N ARG A 80 -3.01 8.54 4.87
CA ARG A 80 -2.20 9.05 5.99
C ARG A 80 -0.79 8.48 6.04
N VAL A 81 -0.61 7.19 5.74
CA VAL A 81 0.66 6.50 6.01
C VAL A 81 1.33 5.89 4.78
N CYS A 82 0.68 5.85 3.62
CA CYS A 82 1.28 5.31 2.39
C CYS A 82 2.51 6.17 1.96
N PRO A 83 3.54 5.58 1.35
CA PRO A 83 4.69 6.32 0.81
C PRO A 83 4.42 6.99 -0.54
N HIS A 84 3.25 6.75 -1.13
CA HIS A 84 2.82 7.30 -2.42
C HIS A 84 3.85 7.17 -3.54
N PRO A 85 4.33 5.94 -3.85
CA PRO A 85 5.24 5.71 -4.98
C PRO A 85 4.62 6.15 -6.33
N CYS A 86 3.29 6.28 -6.36
CA CYS A 86 2.55 6.87 -7.47
C CYS A 86 2.87 8.35 -7.73
N GLU A 87 3.23 9.12 -6.70
CA GLU A 87 3.68 10.52 -6.85
C GLU A 87 5.11 10.56 -7.40
N SER A 88 6.01 9.70 -6.91
CA SER A 88 7.38 9.59 -7.44
C SER A 88 7.42 9.19 -8.91
N SER A 89 6.38 8.48 -9.38
CA SER A 89 6.24 8.07 -10.79
C SER A 89 5.42 9.04 -11.64
N CYS A 90 4.92 10.13 -11.05
CA CYS A 90 3.97 11.03 -11.70
C CYS A 90 4.64 11.86 -12.80
N LYS A 91 4.15 11.77 -14.03
CA LYS A 91 4.73 12.49 -15.19
C LYS A 91 4.50 14.01 -15.23
N ARG A 92 3.82 14.56 -14.22
CA ARG A 92 3.70 16.03 -14.08
C ARG A 92 5.01 16.67 -13.58
N ASP A 93 5.93 15.86 -13.04
CA ASP A 93 7.31 16.25 -12.73
C ASP A 93 8.06 16.88 -13.93
N GLN A 94 7.65 16.57 -15.17
CA GLN A 94 8.20 17.16 -16.39
C GLN A 94 7.71 18.59 -16.69
N ILE A 95 6.74 19.11 -15.93
CA ILE A 95 6.18 20.46 -16.09
C ILE A 95 6.48 21.29 -14.84
N ASP A 96 6.11 20.77 -13.66
CA ASP A 96 6.31 21.45 -12.38
C ASP A 96 6.64 20.46 -11.25
N GLN A 97 5.64 20.04 -10.47
CA GLN A 97 5.76 19.08 -9.37
C GLN A 97 4.68 17.99 -9.54
N PRO A 98 4.95 16.75 -9.08
CA PRO A 98 3.93 15.71 -8.98
C PRO A 98 2.60 16.21 -8.40
N VAL A 99 1.51 15.63 -8.88
CA VAL A 99 0.19 15.82 -8.25
C VAL A 99 0.25 15.25 -6.84
N ALA A 100 -0.28 15.96 -5.84
CA ALA A 100 -0.42 15.49 -4.46
C ALA A 100 -1.57 14.45 -4.36
N ILE A 101 -1.37 13.32 -5.05
CA ILE A 101 -2.25 12.16 -5.11
C ILE A 101 -2.61 11.67 -3.70
N HIS A 102 -1.64 11.68 -2.79
CA HIS A 102 -1.80 11.34 -1.37
C HIS A 102 -2.89 12.19 -0.71
N ALA A 103 -2.77 13.50 -0.87
CA ALA A 103 -3.65 14.46 -0.24
C ALA A 103 -5.07 14.41 -0.83
N VAL A 104 -5.18 14.16 -2.15
CA VAL A 104 -6.47 13.96 -2.82
C VAL A 104 -7.12 12.64 -2.37
N GLU A 105 -6.37 11.55 -2.24
CA GLU A 105 -6.87 10.27 -1.71
C GLU A 105 -7.40 10.44 -0.28
N ARG A 106 -6.63 11.12 0.59
CA ARG A 106 -7.06 11.44 1.95
C ARG A 106 -8.35 12.23 1.99
N PHE A 107 -8.46 13.30 1.20
CA PHE A 107 -9.66 14.11 1.12
C PHE A 107 -10.89 13.26 0.75
N LEU A 108 -10.78 12.43 -0.28
CA LEU A 108 -11.87 11.55 -0.71
C LEU A 108 -12.26 10.54 0.38
N ALA A 109 -11.27 10.01 1.09
CA ALA A 109 -11.52 9.08 2.18
C ALA A 109 -12.19 9.74 3.39
N ASP A 110 -11.76 10.95 3.74
CA ASP A 110 -12.34 11.72 4.84
C ASP A 110 -13.79 12.15 4.51
N VAL A 111 -14.12 12.39 3.23
CA VAL A 111 -15.51 12.60 2.78
C VAL A 111 -16.37 11.36 3.05
N ASP A 112 -15.86 10.14 2.82
CA ASP A 112 -16.59 8.91 3.13
C ASP A 112 -16.76 8.70 4.64
N LEU A 113 -15.69 8.93 5.42
CA LEU A 113 -15.73 8.75 6.87
C LEU A 113 -16.74 9.67 7.56
N ASN A 114 -16.92 10.88 7.03
CA ASN A 114 -17.87 11.86 7.56
C ASN A 114 -19.28 11.74 6.96
N ALA A 115 -19.51 10.81 6.02
CA ALA A 115 -20.83 10.61 5.42
C ALA A 115 -21.75 9.82 6.37
N ASP A 116 -23.04 10.17 6.38
CA ASP A 116 -24.08 9.43 7.12
C ASP A 116 -24.11 7.95 6.75
N LYS A 117 -23.85 7.66 5.47
CA LYS A 117 -23.77 6.31 4.92
C LYS A 117 -22.48 6.14 4.13
N ARG A 118 -21.56 5.38 4.72
CA ARG A 118 -20.29 4.99 4.11
C ARG A 118 -20.51 4.04 2.93
N TYR A 119 -19.60 4.08 1.95
CA TYR A 119 -19.62 3.13 0.85
C TYR A 119 -19.40 1.70 1.34
N MET A 120 -20.34 0.81 0.99
CA MET A 120 -20.28 -0.62 1.20
C MET A 120 -20.17 -1.33 -0.16
N PRO A 121 -19.15 -2.17 -0.39
CA PRO A 121 -19.05 -2.92 -1.64
C PRO A 121 -20.17 -3.95 -1.76
N ARG A 122 -20.44 -4.37 -2.99
CA ARG A 122 -21.37 -5.47 -3.25
C ARG A 122 -20.80 -6.78 -2.71
N ILE A 123 -21.62 -7.50 -1.95
CA ILE A 123 -21.34 -8.85 -1.44
C ILE A 123 -22.14 -9.84 -2.30
N LYS A 124 -21.48 -10.90 -2.79
CA LYS A 124 -22.10 -11.99 -3.55
C LYS A 124 -22.87 -12.94 -2.63
N ASP A 125 -23.54 -13.92 -3.23
CA ASP A 125 -24.29 -14.93 -2.48
C ASP A 125 -23.39 -15.69 -1.51
N LYS A 126 -23.93 -16.00 -0.33
CA LYS A 126 -23.18 -16.65 0.73
C LYS A 126 -22.71 -18.04 0.31
N ARG A 127 -21.48 -18.35 0.69
CA ARG A 127 -20.83 -19.64 0.50
C ARG A 127 -20.71 -20.40 1.82
N GLU A 128 -20.59 -21.73 1.76
CA GLU A 128 -20.44 -22.58 2.94
C GLU A 128 -18.97 -22.72 3.36
N GLU A 129 -18.04 -22.55 2.41
CA GLU A 129 -16.61 -22.70 2.60
C GLU A 129 -16.07 -21.68 3.60
N LYS A 130 -15.30 -22.19 4.57
CA LYS A 130 -14.66 -21.40 5.64
C LYS A 130 -13.21 -21.12 5.29
N VAL A 131 -12.80 -19.86 5.44
CA VAL A 131 -11.41 -19.41 5.26
C VAL A 131 -10.88 -18.83 6.56
N ALA A 132 -9.70 -19.29 6.98
CA ALA A 132 -9.01 -18.79 8.16
C ALA A 132 -7.91 -17.79 7.74
N ILE A 133 -7.85 -16.65 8.41
CA ILE A 133 -6.80 -15.64 8.24
C ILE A 133 -6.09 -15.48 9.58
N VAL A 134 -4.78 -15.62 9.60
CA VAL A 134 -3.95 -15.50 10.81
C VAL A 134 -3.25 -14.15 10.78
N GLY A 135 -3.68 -13.23 11.64
CA GLY A 135 -3.21 -11.85 11.72
C GLY A 135 -4.20 -10.84 11.13
N SER A 136 -4.45 -9.76 11.88
CA SER A 136 -5.37 -8.67 11.51
C SER A 136 -4.65 -7.41 10.99
N GLY A 137 -3.43 -7.57 10.47
CA GLY A 137 -2.71 -6.48 9.80
C GLY A 137 -3.32 -6.12 8.44
N PRO A 138 -2.72 -5.15 7.70
CA PRO A 138 -3.24 -4.71 6.40
C PRO A 138 -3.45 -5.84 5.39
N ALA A 139 -2.52 -6.81 5.32
CA ALA A 139 -2.66 -7.95 4.42
C ALA A 139 -3.85 -8.83 4.78
N GLY A 140 -3.99 -9.21 6.06
CA GLY A 140 -5.07 -10.06 6.54
C GLY A 140 -6.44 -9.42 6.38
N LEU A 141 -6.58 -8.16 6.76
CA LEU A 141 -7.83 -7.41 6.59
C LEU A 141 -8.16 -7.19 5.10
N SER A 142 -7.16 -6.92 4.25
CA SER A 142 -7.37 -6.80 2.79
C SER A 142 -7.85 -8.13 2.19
N CYS A 143 -7.22 -9.25 2.54
CA CYS A 143 -7.66 -10.56 2.10
C CYS A 143 -9.10 -10.86 2.56
N ALA A 144 -9.42 -10.54 3.81
CA ALA A 144 -10.77 -10.70 4.35
C ALA A 144 -11.82 -9.87 3.60
N TYR A 145 -11.51 -8.62 3.27
CA TYR A 145 -12.38 -7.74 2.49
C TYR A 145 -12.76 -8.35 1.15
N TYR A 146 -11.78 -8.81 0.36
CA TYR A 146 -12.04 -9.39 -0.96
C TYR A 146 -12.74 -10.76 -0.88
N LEU A 147 -12.37 -11.62 0.07
CA LEU A 147 -13.06 -12.91 0.24
C LEU A 147 -14.51 -12.73 0.74
N ALA A 148 -14.75 -11.74 1.58
CA ALA A 148 -16.11 -11.41 2.02
C ALA A 148 -16.97 -10.90 0.85
N GLN A 149 -16.42 -10.11 -0.08
CA GLN A 149 -17.14 -9.73 -1.31
C GLN A 149 -17.56 -10.95 -2.15
N GLU A 150 -16.74 -12.00 -2.17
CA GLU A 150 -17.02 -13.27 -2.85
C GLU A 150 -17.98 -14.19 -2.08
N GLY A 151 -18.44 -13.79 -0.90
CA GLY A 151 -19.46 -14.50 -0.11
C GLY A 151 -18.91 -15.58 0.83
N TYR A 152 -17.59 -15.72 0.98
CA TYR A 152 -16.95 -16.72 1.85
C TYR A 152 -17.17 -16.45 3.35
N ARG A 153 -17.16 -17.52 4.15
CA ARG A 153 -17.18 -17.42 5.62
C ARG A 153 -15.76 -17.21 6.16
N VAL A 154 -15.37 -15.94 6.30
CA VAL A 154 -14.02 -15.56 6.72
C VAL A 154 -13.94 -15.42 8.25
N THR A 155 -12.92 -16.02 8.85
CA THR A 155 -12.55 -15.78 10.26
C THR A 155 -11.10 -15.30 10.37
N ILE A 156 -10.89 -14.14 10.98
CA ILE A 156 -9.57 -13.61 11.34
C ILE A 156 -9.26 -14.02 12.78
N PHE A 157 -8.07 -14.58 12.99
CA PHE A 157 -7.48 -14.88 14.29
C PHE A 157 -6.33 -13.92 14.55
N GLU A 158 -6.42 -13.14 15.62
CA GLU A 158 -5.45 -12.12 16.02
C GLU A 158 -4.89 -12.42 17.40
N LYS A 159 -3.57 -12.39 17.54
CA LYS A 159 -2.84 -12.62 18.80
C LYS A 159 -3.01 -11.45 19.75
N ALA A 160 -2.97 -10.22 19.25
CA ALA A 160 -3.12 -9.01 20.04
C ALA A 160 -4.57 -8.88 20.59
N PRO A 161 -4.77 -8.11 21.68
CA PRO A 161 -6.12 -7.80 22.17
C PRO A 161 -6.89 -6.82 21.27
N VAL A 162 -6.23 -6.23 20.28
CA VAL A 162 -6.76 -5.23 19.36
C VAL A 162 -6.47 -5.61 17.91
N LEU A 163 -7.32 -5.16 16.99
CA LEU A 163 -7.18 -5.40 15.55
C LEU A 163 -6.31 -4.34 14.87
N GLY A 164 -5.87 -4.63 13.64
CA GLY A 164 -5.15 -3.69 12.76
C GLY A 164 -3.65 -3.92 12.67
N GLY A 165 -3.09 -4.82 13.49
CA GLY A 165 -1.66 -5.11 13.52
C GLY A 165 -0.83 -3.82 13.67
N MET A 166 0.20 -3.66 12.82
CA MET A 166 1.09 -2.48 12.84
C MET A 166 0.37 -1.14 12.63
N LEU A 167 -0.83 -1.11 12.03
CA LEU A 167 -1.62 0.12 11.91
C LEU A 167 -2.03 0.66 13.28
N THR A 168 -2.34 -0.24 14.21
CA THR A 168 -2.81 0.09 15.56
C THR A 168 -1.67 0.05 16.58
N THR A 169 -0.77 -0.93 16.48
CA THR A 169 0.26 -1.15 17.50
C THR A 169 1.61 -0.54 17.14
N GLY A 170 1.89 -0.30 15.86
CA GLY A 170 3.18 0.23 15.40
C GLY A 170 3.13 1.74 15.17
N ILE A 171 2.29 2.17 14.24
CA ILE A 171 2.24 3.57 13.79
C ILE A 171 1.66 4.45 14.90
N PRO A 172 2.33 5.55 15.32
CA PRO A 172 1.81 6.45 16.35
C PRO A 172 0.49 7.13 15.98
N ALA A 173 -0.33 7.40 17.00
CA ALA A 173 -1.66 8.02 16.82
C ALA A 173 -1.63 9.42 16.17
N TYR A 174 -0.52 10.16 16.30
CA TYR A 174 -0.36 11.47 15.67
C TYR A 174 -0.17 11.40 14.15
N ARG A 175 0.16 10.22 13.59
CA ARG A 175 0.20 9.95 12.14
C ARG A 175 -1.05 9.21 11.68
N LEU A 176 -1.51 8.26 12.49
CA LEU A 176 -2.65 7.42 12.15
C LEU A 176 -3.58 7.30 13.36
N PRO A 177 -4.63 8.13 13.44
CA PRO A 177 -5.58 8.10 14.55
C PRO A 177 -6.30 6.75 14.64
N ARG A 178 -6.64 6.32 15.86
CA ARG A 178 -7.16 4.98 16.13
C ARG A 178 -8.60 4.81 15.65
N GLU A 179 -9.37 5.88 15.76
CA GLU A 179 -10.72 6.02 15.25
C GLU A 179 -10.79 5.77 13.73
N ILE A 180 -9.78 6.21 12.97
CA ILE A 180 -9.70 6.00 11.52
C ILE A 180 -9.50 4.51 11.23
N VAL A 181 -8.54 3.88 11.91
CA VAL A 181 -8.25 2.45 11.77
C VAL A 181 -9.48 1.62 12.16
N GLN A 182 -10.12 1.95 13.28
CA GLN A 182 -11.32 1.27 13.76
C GLN A 182 -12.49 1.44 12.78
N ALA A 183 -12.67 2.62 12.20
CA ALA A 183 -13.73 2.87 11.24
C ALA A 183 -13.57 1.98 9.99
N GLU A 184 -12.38 1.90 9.40
CA GLU A 184 -12.16 1.06 8.21
C GLU A 184 -12.22 -0.45 8.53
N ILE A 185 -11.78 -0.87 9.72
CA ILE A 185 -11.96 -2.26 10.18
C ILE A 185 -13.44 -2.58 10.40
N GLN A 186 -14.22 -1.63 10.93
CA GLN A 186 -15.65 -1.80 11.16
C GLN A 186 -16.39 -2.07 9.85
N LEU A 187 -16.00 -1.43 8.73
CA LEU A 187 -16.57 -1.75 7.42
C LEU A 187 -16.43 -3.23 7.07
N ILE A 188 -15.25 -3.82 7.30
CA ILE A 188 -14.99 -5.24 7.03
C ILE A 188 -15.81 -6.14 7.98
N ARG A 189 -15.99 -5.72 9.24
CA ARG A 189 -16.87 -6.41 10.18
C ARG A 189 -18.33 -6.37 9.72
N ASP A 190 -18.79 -5.23 9.23
CA ASP A 190 -20.14 -5.02 8.70
C ASP A 190 -20.41 -5.88 7.44
N MET A 191 -19.35 -6.29 6.72
CA MET A 191 -19.43 -7.25 5.61
C MET A 191 -19.63 -8.71 6.09
N GLY A 192 -19.63 -8.97 7.40
CA GLY A 192 -19.87 -10.30 7.99
C GLY A 192 -18.61 -11.10 8.32
N VAL A 193 -17.43 -10.48 8.30
CA VAL A 193 -16.17 -11.13 8.70
C VAL A 193 -16.14 -11.34 10.20
N THR A 194 -15.87 -12.58 10.63
CA THR A 194 -15.68 -12.89 12.06
C THR A 194 -14.24 -12.55 12.46
N MET A 195 -14.07 -11.82 13.57
CA MET A 195 -12.75 -11.40 14.05
C MET A 195 -12.58 -11.84 15.51
N LYS A 196 -11.56 -12.65 15.80
CA LYS A 196 -11.25 -13.17 17.14
C LYS A 196 -9.88 -12.67 17.58
N THR A 197 -9.83 -11.89 18.66
CA THR A 197 -8.60 -11.36 19.26
C THR A 197 -8.14 -12.24 20.43
N GLY A 198 -6.87 -12.08 20.84
CA GLY A 198 -6.27 -12.84 21.93
C GLY A 198 -6.05 -14.33 21.63
N ILE A 199 -5.95 -14.73 20.36
CA ILE A 199 -5.70 -16.12 19.94
C ILE A 199 -4.35 -16.18 19.21
N ASP A 200 -3.35 -16.81 19.83
CA ASP A 200 -2.04 -17.09 19.24
C ASP A 200 -2.09 -18.43 18.48
N VAL A 201 -2.30 -18.37 17.17
CA VAL A 201 -2.26 -19.56 16.31
C VAL A 201 -0.84 -20.11 16.31
N GLY A 202 -0.66 -21.35 16.72
CA GLY A 202 0.60 -21.99 17.06
C GLY A 202 0.67 -22.45 18.52
N LYS A 203 0.01 -21.72 19.43
CA LYS A 203 -0.04 -22.03 20.87
C LYS A 203 -1.45 -22.35 21.36
N ASP A 204 -2.41 -21.47 21.11
CA ASP A 204 -3.80 -21.62 21.56
C ASP A 204 -4.63 -22.48 20.60
N LYS A 205 -4.31 -22.40 19.30
CA LYS A 205 -4.90 -23.22 18.22
C LYS A 205 -3.84 -23.56 17.20
N THR A 206 -3.88 -24.75 16.61
CA THR A 206 -2.99 -25.12 15.49
C THR A 206 -3.74 -25.08 14.15
N ILE A 207 -2.99 -24.98 13.05
CA ILE A 207 -3.57 -25.07 11.69
C ILE A 207 -4.28 -26.41 11.50
N ALA A 208 -3.72 -27.52 12.03
CA ALA A 208 -4.35 -28.84 11.99
C ALA A 208 -5.71 -28.87 12.72
N GLN A 209 -5.83 -28.25 13.90
CA GLN A 209 -7.12 -28.13 14.61
C GLN A 209 -8.12 -27.30 13.81
N LEU A 210 -7.67 -26.20 13.18
CA LEU A 210 -8.55 -25.40 12.33
C LEU A 210 -9.01 -26.17 11.08
N ARG A 211 -8.17 -27.01 10.47
CA ARG A 211 -8.60 -27.93 9.40
C ARG A 211 -9.72 -28.84 9.89
N GLN A 212 -9.61 -29.39 11.10
CA GLN A 212 -10.65 -30.23 11.72
C GLN A 212 -11.96 -29.46 12.01
N GLU A 213 -11.87 -28.16 12.30
CA GLU A 213 -13.04 -27.25 12.46
C GLU A 213 -13.73 -26.89 11.12
N GLY A 214 -13.21 -27.41 10.00
CA GLY A 214 -13.77 -27.30 8.66
C GLY A 214 -13.24 -26.12 7.84
N PHE A 215 -12.16 -25.45 8.27
CA PHE A 215 -11.47 -24.47 7.45
C PHE A 215 -10.79 -25.14 6.25
N LYS A 216 -10.99 -24.57 5.06
CA LYS A 216 -10.51 -25.15 3.79
C LYS A 216 -9.21 -24.53 3.29
N THR A 217 -8.92 -23.29 3.68
CA THR A 217 -7.71 -22.56 3.32
C THR A 217 -7.28 -21.62 4.45
N PHE A 218 -5.98 -21.32 4.46
CA PHE A 218 -5.31 -20.51 5.47
C PHE A 218 -4.52 -19.39 4.81
N PHE A 219 -4.70 -18.16 5.27
CA PHE A 219 -3.84 -17.03 4.88
C PHE A 219 -3.03 -16.55 6.07
N ILE A 220 -1.72 -16.71 6.01
CA ILE A 220 -0.78 -16.30 7.07
C ILE A 220 -0.35 -14.86 6.81
N ALA A 221 -0.84 -13.95 7.64
CA ALA A 221 -0.64 -12.50 7.58
C ALA A 221 -0.12 -11.95 8.92
N ILE A 222 0.74 -12.71 9.58
CA ILE A 222 1.29 -12.41 10.92
C ILE A 222 2.24 -11.20 10.95
N GLY A 223 2.78 -10.81 9.79
CA GLY A 223 3.74 -9.71 9.66
C GLY A 223 5.10 -9.98 10.30
N ALA A 224 5.92 -8.93 10.45
CA ALA A 224 7.24 -8.96 11.08
C ALA A 224 7.18 -8.24 12.45
N GLN A 225 6.85 -8.98 13.51
CA GLN A 225 6.51 -8.40 14.81
C GLN A 225 7.68 -8.31 15.80
N GLU A 226 8.81 -8.94 15.49
CA GLU A 226 10.01 -8.99 16.34
C GLU A 226 11.05 -7.98 15.87
N CYS A 227 11.86 -7.45 16.79
CA CYS A 227 12.97 -6.55 16.43
C CYS A 227 14.30 -7.31 16.35
N ARG A 228 15.12 -6.92 15.37
CA ARG A 228 16.50 -7.40 15.28
C ARG A 228 17.33 -6.88 16.46
N ARG A 229 18.21 -7.76 16.96
CA ARG A 229 19.15 -7.48 18.04
C ARG A 229 20.46 -6.89 17.50
N LEU A 230 21.11 -6.03 18.29
CA LEU A 230 22.48 -5.56 18.06
C LEU A 230 23.51 -6.66 18.30
N ASN A 231 23.20 -7.59 19.21
CA ASN A 231 24.14 -8.61 19.70
C ASN A 231 25.39 -7.98 20.35
N VAL A 232 25.17 -6.99 21.22
CA VAL A 232 26.20 -6.34 22.02
C VAL A 232 25.98 -6.59 23.50
N GLU A 233 27.04 -6.45 24.30
CA GLU A 233 26.96 -6.59 25.75
C GLU A 233 25.98 -5.56 26.35
N GLY A 234 25.15 -6.02 27.29
CA GLY A 234 24.18 -5.20 28.01
C GLY A 234 22.86 -4.94 27.27
N GLU A 235 22.58 -5.63 26.15
CA GLU A 235 21.33 -5.44 25.40
C GLU A 235 20.08 -5.91 26.17
N ASP A 236 20.23 -6.80 27.15
CA ASP A 236 19.14 -7.28 28.03
C ASP A 236 18.97 -6.44 29.31
N LEU A 237 19.68 -5.31 29.44
CA LEU A 237 19.60 -4.46 30.63
C LEU A 237 18.22 -3.80 30.76
N LYS A 238 17.80 -3.55 32.01
CA LYS A 238 16.61 -2.74 32.27
C LYS A 238 16.80 -1.34 31.69
N GLY A 239 15.81 -0.84 30.96
CA GLY A 239 15.86 0.46 30.27
C GLY A 239 16.35 0.38 28.82
N VAL A 240 16.73 -0.80 28.33
CA VAL A 240 16.89 -1.09 26.90
C VAL A 240 15.59 -1.70 26.38
N TYR A 241 14.99 -1.07 25.38
CA TYR A 241 13.70 -1.45 24.82
C TYR A 241 13.81 -1.81 23.34
N SER A 242 13.05 -2.81 22.90
CA SER A 242 12.76 -3.02 21.49
C SER A 242 11.87 -1.87 20.98
N GLY A 243 12.19 -1.32 19.80
CA GLY A 243 11.44 -0.22 19.21
C GLY A 243 9.98 -0.56 18.94
N LEU A 244 9.71 -1.79 18.49
CA LEU A 244 8.34 -2.27 18.29
C LEU A 244 7.59 -2.45 19.60
N ASP A 245 8.23 -3.01 20.62
CA ASP A 245 7.58 -3.21 21.93
C ASP A 245 7.28 -1.89 22.61
N TYR A 246 8.22 -0.94 22.52
CA TYR A 246 8.05 0.42 23.00
C TYR A 246 6.83 1.08 22.33
N LEU A 247 6.80 1.13 21.00
CA LEU A 247 5.69 1.73 20.26
C LEU A 247 4.37 1.01 20.55
N ARG A 248 4.37 -0.32 20.64
CA ARG A 248 3.20 -1.12 21.03
C ARG A 248 2.68 -0.72 22.40
N GLN A 249 3.55 -0.55 23.39
CA GLN A 249 3.15 -0.11 24.74
C GLN A 249 2.57 1.31 24.73
N VAL A 250 3.24 2.25 24.06
CA VAL A 250 2.76 3.64 23.91
C VAL A 250 1.38 3.67 23.26
N ASN A 251 1.21 2.92 22.17
CA ASN A 251 -0.03 2.89 21.41
C ASN A 251 -1.19 2.20 22.14
N LEU A 252 -0.89 1.31 23.10
CA LEU A 252 -1.86 0.69 23.99
C LEU A 252 -2.08 1.49 25.28
N GLY A 253 -1.52 2.70 25.39
CA GLY A 253 -1.66 3.56 26.56
C GLY A 253 -0.92 3.07 27.81
N LYS A 254 0.06 2.17 27.66
CA LYS A 254 0.88 1.68 28.76
C LYS A 254 2.03 2.66 29.02
N PRO A 255 2.29 3.03 30.29
CA PRO A 255 3.39 3.93 30.62
C PRO A 255 4.73 3.23 30.38
N VAL A 256 5.65 3.91 29.69
CA VAL A 256 7.03 3.45 29.51
C VAL A 256 7.98 4.46 30.18
N PRO A 257 8.70 4.09 31.26
CA PRO A 257 9.61 4.99 31.93
C PRO A 257 10.92 5.11 31.12
N LEU A 258 11.08 6.23 30.42
CA LEU A 258 12.26 6.50 29.60
C LEU A 258 13.29 7.44 30.26
N GLY A 259 12.86 8.30 31.19
CA GLY A 259 13.72 9.35 31.74
C GLY A 259 13.88 10.54 30.78
N LYS A 260 14.91 11.37 31.00
CA LYS A 260 15.14 12.60 30.24
C LYS A 260 16.00 12.37 29.00
N ASP A 261 17.06 11.59 29.14
CA ASP A 261 18.06 11.35 28.09
C ASP A 261 17.81 9.99 27.42
N VAL A 262 17.36 9.99 26.16
CA VAL A 262 16.95 8.77 25.44
C VAL A 262 17.67 8.64 24.11
N ALA A 263 18.37 7.53 23.90
CA ALA A 263 18.96 7.21 22.62
C ALA A 263 18.06 6.23 21.83
N VAL A 264 17.73 6.58 20.60
CA VAL A 264 17.09 5.67 19.65
C VAL A 264 18.11 5.20 18.62
N ILE A 265 18.33 3.90 18.51
CA ILE A 265 19.32 3.31 17.61
C ILE A 265 18.63 2.81 16.36
N GLY A 266 18.90 3.43 15.21
CA GLY A 266 18.29 3.07 13.93
C GLY A 266 18.06 4.26 13.02
N GLY A 267 17.75 4.00 11.75
CA GLY A 267 17.52 5.05 10.74
C GLY A 267 16.25 4.90 9.91
N GLY A 268 15.41 3.91 10.24
CA GLY A 268 14.13 3.67 9.54
C GLY A 268 12.95 4.39 10.20
N ASN A 269 11.76 4.25 9.61
CA ASN A 269 10.54 4.90 10.11
C ASN A 269 10.22 4.55 11.58
N VAL A 270 10.48 3.29 12.01
CA VAL A 270 10.32 2.88 13.41
C VAL A 270 11.18 3.71 14.36
N ALA A 271 12.41 4.07 13.95
CA ALA A 271 13.30 4.90 14.75
C ALA A 271 12.77 6.34 14.85
N MET A 272 12.27 6.90 13.73
CA MET A 272 11.69 8.25 13.72
C MET A 272 10.42 8.31 14.59
N ASP A 273 9.52 7.33 14.45
CA ASP A 273 8.32 7.23 15.25
C ASP A 273 8.64 7.05 16.74
N ALA A 274 9.64 6.23 17.08
CA ALA A 274 10.06 6.01 18.45
C ALA A 274 10.64 7.27 19.10
N VAL A 275 11.55 7.98 18.43
CA VAL A 275 12.19 9.18 19.00
C VAL A 275 11.20 10.33 19.15
N ARG A 276 10.32 10.52 18.16
CA ARG A 276 9.25 11.54 18.18
C ARG A 276 8.21 11.24 19.27
N SER A 277 7.89 9.96 19.48
CA SER A 277 7.02 9.53 20.58
C SER A 277 7.68 9.75 21.94
N ALA A 278 8.98 9.45 22.08
CA ALA A 278 9.73 9.69 23.33
C ALA A 278 9.72 11.17 23.73
N ARG A 279 9.92 12.09 22.76
CA ARG A 279 9.81 13.53 23.00
C ARG A 279 8.43 13.92 23.53
N ARG A 280 7.36 13.39 22.94
CA ARG A 280 5.96 13.66 23.35
C ARG A 280 5.63 13.13 24.74
N LEU A 281 6.31 12.08 25.19
CA LEU A 281 6.16 11.50 26.53
C LEU A 281 7.02 12.21 27.59
N GLY A 282 7.73 13.29 27.23
CA GLY A 282 8.46 14.13 28.18
C GLY A 282 9.97 13.88 28.24
N SER A 283 10.53 13.05 27.36
CA SER A 283 11.99 12.90 27.26
C SER A 283 12.61 14.16 26.64
N GLY A 284 13.15 15.02 27.50
CA GLY A 284 13.69 16.33 27.15
C GLY A 284 14.89 16.30 26.20
N ASN A 285 15.63 15.20 26.16
CA ASN A 285 16.80 15.00 25.30
C ASN A 285 16.74 13.61 24.64
N ALA A 286 15.75 13.41 23.76
CA ALA A 286 15.71 12.23 22.91
C ALA A 286 16.46 12.50 21.59
N PHE A 287 17.33 11.58 21.19
CA PHE A 287 18.16 11.71 19.99
C PHE A 287 18.32 10.36 19.27
N VAL A 288 18.70 10.42 18.00
CA VAL A 288 18.94 9.23 17.17
C VAL A 288 20.44 8.95 17.05
N LEU A 289 20.84 7.69 17.15
CA LEU A 289 22.15 7.19 16.77
C LEU A 289 22.01 6.35 15.50
N TYR A 290 22.73 6.76 14.45
CA TYR A 290 22.74 6.03 13.18
C TYR A 290 24.16 5.77 12.71
N ARG A 291 24.44 4.52 12.33
CA ARG A 291 25.76 4.06 11.91
C ARG A 291 26.19 4.53 10.51
N ARG A 292 25.34 5.25 9.77
CA ARG A 292 25.64 5.79 8.43
C ARG A 292 25.30 7.27 8.34
N GLY A 293 25.42 7.88 7.17
CA GLY A 293 25.01 9.24 6.90
C GLY A 293 23.50 9.41 6.77
N ILE A 294 23.05 10.66 6.65
CA ILE A 294 21.63 11.01 6.51
C ILE A 294 21.09 10.48 5.17
N GLU A 295 21.87 10.54 4.11
CA GLU A 295 21.49 10.10 2.76
C GLU A 295 21.21 8.60 2.69
N GLU A 296 21.86 7.78 3.53
CA GLU A 296 21.61 6.35 3.61
C GLU A 296 20.52 5.95 4.61
N MET A 297 19.79 6.90 5.21
CA MET A 297 18.69 6.58 6.12
C MET A 297 17.52 5.96 5.34
N PRO A 298 17.01 4.78 5.76
CA PRO A 298 15.82 4.19 5.13
C PRO A 298 14.51 4.94 5.41
N SER A 299 14.53 5.87 6.39
CA SER A 299 13.40 6.72 6.69
C SER A 299 13.05 7.62 5.51
N ARG A 300 11.77 7.98 5.41
CA ARG A 300 11.33 8.99 4.43
C ARG A 300 11.92 10.37 4.74
N PRO A 301 12.21 11.19 3.71
CA PRO A 301 12.72 12.55 3.91
C PRO A 301 11.82 13.41 4.79
N GLU A 302 10.50 13.30 4.65
CA GLU A 302 9.52 14.08 5.41
C GLU A 302 9.57 13.73 6.92
N GLU A 303 9.84 12.48 7.27
CA GLU A 303 9.99 12.05 8.65
C GLU A 303 11.31 12.55 9.28
N ILE A 304 12.38 12.61 8.47
CA ILE A 304 13.67 13.17 8.91
C ILE A 304 13.52 14.68 9.12
N GLU A 305 12.84 15.38 8.22
CA GLU A 305 12.59 16.81 8.35
C GLU A 305 11.68 17.13 9.54
N ALA A 306 10.62 16.34 9.77
CA ALA A 306 9.79 16.47 10.95
C ALA A 306 10.58 16.29 12.26
N CYS A 307 11.59 15.39 12.29
CA CYS A 307 12.49 15.28 13.44
C CYS A 307 13.33 16.55 13.65
N ARG A 308 13.83 17.16 12.57
CA ARG A 308 14.59 18.42 12.63
C ARG A 308 13.74 19.59 13.10
N GLU A 309 12.53 19.74 12.58
CA GLU A 309 11.56 20.76 13.01
C GLU A 309 11.18 20.61 14.50
N GLU A 310 11.12 19.37 15.00
CA GLU A 310 10.88 19.06 16.42
C GLU A 310 12.15 19.19 17.30
N GLY A 311 13.28 19.58 16.71
CA GLY A 311 14.56 19.79 17.40
C GLY A 311 15.20 18.50 17.92
N ILE A 312 14.99 17.38 17.22
CA ILE A 312 15.53 16.05 17.59
C ILE A 312 16.90 15.86 16.93
N PRO A 313 17.99 15.71 17.70
CA PRO A 313 19.31 15.49 17.14
C PRO A 313 19.41 14.11 16.47
N ILE A 314 20.00 14.07 15.27
CA ILE A 314 20.32 12.83 14.56
C ILE A 314 21.84 12.72 14.46
N ASN A 315 22.43 11.89 15.30
CA ASN A 315 23.87 11.64 15.34
C ASN A 315 24.23 10.51 14.39
N THR A 316 24.70 10.89 13.20
CA THR A 316 25.17 9.96 12.18
C THR A 316 26.58 9.43 12.46
N LEU A 317 27.01 8.47 11.63
CA LEU A 317 28.35 7.89 11.68
C LEU A 317 28.75 7.40 13.07
N THR A 318 27.77 6.89 13.82
CA THR A 318 27.92 6.51 15.22
C THR A 318 27.28 5.14 15.44
N GLN A 319 28.08 4.18 15.91
CA GLN A 319 27.64 2.81 16.16
C GLN A 319 27.82 2.45 17.64
N PRO A 320 26.76 1.96 18.32
CA PRO A 320 26.86 1.38 19.65
C PRO A 320 27.73 0.11 19.67
N VAL A 321 28.59 -0.04 20.68
CA VAL A 321 29.44 -1.23 20.88
C VAL A 321 29.13 -1.98 22.17
N ARG A 322 28.68 -1.30 23.22
CA ARG A 322 28.15 -1.92 24.45
C ARG A 322 27.24 -0.97 25.22
N PHE A 323 26.36 -1.53 26.03
CA PHE A 323 25.55 -0.80 27.00
C PHE A 323 26.15 -0.94 28.40
N ILE A 324 26.33 0.20 29.08
CA ILE A 324 26.95 0.26 30.41
C ILE A 324 25.85 0.34 31.46
N SER A 325 25.89 -0.59 32.41
CA SER A 325 24.93 -0.66 33.52
C SER A 325 25.43 0.00 34.80
N GLU A 326 24.50 0.58 35.55
CA GLU A 326 24.65 0.90 36.96
C GLU A 326 23.44 0.31 37.70
N ASN A 327 23.65 -0.50 38.73
CA ASN A 327 22.58 -1.18 39.48
C ASN A 327 21.59 -1.99 38.60
N GLY A 328 22.09 -2.61 37.53
CA GLY A 328 21.28 -3.42 36.60
C GLY A 328 20.40 -2.61 35.63
N GLN A 329 20.53 -1.28 35.61
CA GLN A 329 19.85 -0.39 34.67
C GLN A 329 20.87 0.28 33.74
N VAL A 330 20.50 0.51 32.48
CA VAL A 330 21.35 1.25 31.55
C VAL A 330 21.58 2.69 32.02
N LYS A 331 22.83 3.15 31.93
CA LYS A 331 23.23 4.53 32.25
C LYS A 331 24.07 5.21 31.19
N ALA A 332 24.71 4.42 30.33
CA ALA A 332 25.46 4.95 29.22
C ALA A 332 25.57 3.94 28.08
N ILE A 333 25.88 4.45 26.89
CA ILE A 333 26.19 3.69 25.71
C ILE A 333 27.64 3.99 25.35
N GLN A 334 28.46 2.96 25.20
CA GLN A 334 29.73 3.15 24.52
C GLN A 334 29.47 3.05 23.02
N CYS A 335 29.96 4.04 22.28
CA CYS A 335 29.85 4.16 20.84
C CYS A 335 31.23 4.25 20.21
N ILE A 336 31.30 3.92 18.93
CA ILE A 336 32.47 4.14 18.07
C ILE A 336 32.04 4.97 16.85
N LYS A 337 32.94 5.82 16.34
CA LYS A 337 32.71 6.51 15.07
C LYS A 337 32.91 5.55 13.91
N THR A 338 32.15 5.76 12.85
CA THR A 338 32.23 4.97 11.62
C THR A 338 32.51 5.87 10.42
N HIS A 339 33.24 5.39 9.42
CA HIS A 339 33.20 5.99 8.09
C HIS A 339 32.43 5.08 7.13
N LEU A 340 32.05 5.60 5.97
CA LEU A 340 31.40 4.82 4.92
C LEU A 340 32.47 4.23 4.00
N ALA A 341 32.42 2.91 3.78
CA ALA A 341 33.17 2.26 2.72
C ALA A 341 32.56 2.59 1.35
N GLU A 342 33.27 2.19 0.29
CA GLU A 342 32.75 2.21 -1.07
C GLU A 342 31.38 1.49 -1.16
N PRO A 343 30.50 1.95 -2.06
CA PRO A 343 29.20 1.31 -2.24
C PRO A 343 29.37 -0.14 -2.70
N ASP A 344 28.57 -1.03 -2.11
CA ASP A 344 28.47 -2.42 -2.58
C ASP A 344 27.70 -2.51 -3.92
N GLU A 345 27.52 -3.71 -4.47
CA GLU A 345 26.78 -3.96 -5.72
C GLU A 345 25.33 -3.45 -5.69
N SER A 346 24.75 -3.24 -4.50
CA SER A 346 23.41 -2.65 -4.33
C SER A 346 23.43 -1.12 -4.28
N GLY A 347 24.60 -0.50 -4.47
CA GLY A 347 24.84 0.93 -4.29
C GLY A 347 24.93 1.36 -2.82
N ARG A 348 24.89 0.41 -1.88
CA ARG A 348 24.73 0.68 -0.45
C ARG A 348 26.09 0.74 0.22
N ARG A 349 26.36 1.84 0.91
CA ARG A 349 27.63 2.01 1.65
C ARG A 349 27.58 1.29 2.99
N SER A 350 28.62 0.50 3.26
CA SER A 350 28.76 -0.22 4.53
C SER A 350 29.52 0.63 5.55
N PRO A 351 29.07 0.65 6.82
CA PRO A 351 29.76 1.40 7.87
C PRO A 351 30.96 0.60 8.37
N VAL A 352 32.13 1.24 8.43
CA VAL A 352 33.37 0.66 8.95
C VAL A 352 33.77 1.42 10.22
N PRO A 353 33.96 0.74 11.35
CA PRO A 353 34.39 1.38 12.59
C PRO A 353 35.78 2.01 12.46
N ILE A 354 35.99 3.17 13.09
CA ILE A 354 37.27 3.86 13.17
C ILE A 354 37.91 3.49 14.52
N PRO A 355 38.96 2.64 14.55
CA PRO A 355 39.59 2.23 15.81
C PRO A 355 40.12 3.42 16.62
N GLY A 356 39.97 3.40 17.95
CA GLY A 356 40.44 4.48 18.83
C GLY A 356 39.52 5.70 18.88
N SER A 357 38.35 5.64 18.23
CA SER A 357 37.34 6.71 18.25
C SER A 357 36.20 6.46 19.24
N GLU A 358 36.42 5.57 20.23
CA GLU A 358 35.39 5.20 21.19
C GLU A 358 35.05 6.35 22.14
N PHE A 359 33.77 6.55 22.38
CA PHE A 359 33.27 7.55 23.31
C PHE A 359 32.03 7.06 24.04
N THR A 360 31.71 7.69 25.17
CA THR A 360 30.59 7.29 26.01
C THR A 360 29.50 8.37 26.00
N VAL A 361 28.25 7.95 25.79
CA VAL A 361 27.06 8.80 25.80
C VAL A 361 26.20 8.42 26.99
N LYS A 362 25.91 9.37 27.89
CA LYS A 362 25.02 9.13 29.04
C LYS A 362 23.56 9.09 28.59
N VAL A 363 22.81 8.12 29.08
CA VAL A 363 21.38 7.92 28.76
C VAL A 363 20.64 7.31 29.94
N ASP A 364 19.34 7.61 30.05
CA ASP A 364 18.43 6.95 31.00
C ASP A 364 17.76 5.72 30.37
N ALA A 365 17.56 5.73 29.05
CA ALA A 365 16.96 4.64 28.29
C ALA A 365 17.50 4.54 26.86
N VAL A 366 17.37 3.36 26.28
CA VAL A 366 17.75 3.03 24.91
C VAL A 366 16.59 2.36 24.19
N ILE A 367 16.34 2.74 22.94
CA ILE A 367 15.35 2.09 22.08
C ILE A 367 16.02 1.56 20.82
N ASN A 368 16.04 0.23 20.64
CA ASN A 368 16.66 -0.44 19.50
C ASN A 368 15.64 -0.62 18.35
N ALA A 369 15.90 0.01 17.20
CA ALA A 369 15.03 0.03 16.02
C ALA A 369 15.78 -0.37 14.74
N LEU A 370 16.28 -1.61 14.69
CA LEU A 370 17.28 -2.08 13.72
C LEU A 370 16.75 -2.95 12.57
N GLY A 371 15.45 -3.15 12.52
CA GLY A 371 14.78 -4.03 11.56
C GLY A 371 13.76 -4.93 12.24
N GLN A 372 13.00 -5.63 11.43
CA GLN A 372 11.89 -6.47 11.88
C GLN A 372 11.99 -7.88 11.31
N GLU A 373 11.53 -8.86 12.08
CA GLU A 373 11.47 -10.28 11.71
C GLU A 373 10.14 -10.91 12.13
N ALA A 374 9.77 -12.01 11.48
CA ALA A 374 8.52 -12.72 11.75
C ALA A 374 8.71 -13.81 12.81
N ASP A 375 7.68 -14.00 13.64
CA ASP A 375 7.58 -15.11 14.61
C ASP A 375 6.77 -16.24 13.97
N TRP A 376 7.44 -17.33 13.58
CA TRP A 376 6.84 -18.48 12.90
C TRP A 376 6.26 -19.53 13.85
N SER A 377 5.99 -19.19 15.10
CA SER A 377 5.36 -20.12 16.06
C SER A 377 4.01 -20.68 15.59
N CYS A 378 3.36 -20.06 14.60
CA CYS A 378 2.15 -20.56 13.95
C CYS A 378 2.34 -21.79 13.06
N LEU A 379 3.57 -22.05 12.60
CA LEU A 379 3.90 -23.22 11.77
C LEU A 379 4.28 -24.39 12.69
N THR A 380 3.37 -25.35 12.81
CA THR A 380 3.61 -26.62 13.51
C THR A 380 4.27 -27.65 12.56
N PRO A 381 4.91 -28.72 13.07
CA PRO A 381 5.60 -29.72 12.25
C PRO A 381 4.74 -30.38 11.16
N GLU A 382 3.41 -30.29 11.27
CA GLU A 382 2.48 -30.81 10.25
C GLU A 382 2.36 -29.91 9.00
N CYS A 383 2.88 -28.69 9.04
CA CYS A 383 2.84 -27.75 7.91
C CYS A 383 4.04 -28.01 7.01
N ALA A 384 3.82 -28.21 5.71
CA ALA A 384 4.90 -28.39 4.73
C ALA A 384 5.63 -27.07 4.37
N CYS A 385 5.22 -25.94 4.95
CA CYS A 385 5.77 -24.62 4.67
C CYS A 385 7.26 -24.53 4.99
N THR A 386 8.03 -23.94 4.06
CA THR A 386 9.45 -23.67 4.27
C THR A 386 9.72 -22.17 4.37
N LEU A 387 10.83 -21.81 5.03
CA LEU A 387 11.30 -20.44 5.13
C LEU A 387 12.43 -20.18 4.14
N THR A 388 12.51 -18.94 3.65
CA THR A 388 13.64 -18.47 2.85
C THR A 388 14.86 -18.21 3.75
N GLY A 389 16.04 -18.02 3.15
CA GLY A 389 17.25 -17.61 3.89
C GLY A 389 17.13 -16.25 4.60
N TRP A 390 16.07 -15.48 4.30
CA TRP A 390 15.75 -14.20 4.95
C TRP A 390 14.79 -14.34 6.13
N GLY A 391 14.38 -15.56 6.49
CA GLY A 391 13.43 -15.80 7.58
C GLY A 391 11.98 -15.41 7.24
N THR A 392 11.64 -15.28 5.96
CA THR A 392 10.25 -15.08 5.48
C THR A 392 9.68 -16.40 4.96
N MET A 393 8.36 -16.56 4.89
CA MET A 393 7.78 -17.77 4.31
C MET A 393 8.04 -17.81 2.80
N LYS A 394 8.49 -18.97 2.33
CA LYS A 394 8.64 -19.24 0.91
C LYS A 394 7.26 -19.44 0.29
N VAL A 395 6.95 -18.60 -0.68
CA VAL A 395 5.71 -18.65 -1.46
C VAL A 395 6.01 -18.43 -2.93
N ASP A 396 5.13 -18.91 -3.82
CA ASP A 396 5.16 -18.50 -5.22
C ASP A 396 4.85 -16.99 -5.33
N PRO A 397 5.68 -16.19 -6.03
CA PRO A 397 5.57 -14.73 -6.00
C PRO A 397 4.31 -14.18 -6.68
N LEU A 398 3.65 -14.96 -7.54
CA LEU A 398 2.44 -14.54 -8.24
C LEU A 398 1.18 -14.94 -7.47
N THR A 399 1.16 -16.18 -6.98
CA THR A 399 -0.02 -16.81 -6.37
C THR A 399 -0.02 -16.71 -4.86
N LEU A 400 1.14 -16.41 -4.25
CA LEU A 400 1.34 -16.35 -2.80
C LEU A 400 1.07 -17.69 -2.08
N GLN A 401 1.01 -18.79 -2.83
CA GLN A 401 0.83 -20.15 -2.31
C GLN A 401 2.14 -20.66 -1.74
N SER A 402 2.09 -21.29 -0.57
CA SER A 402 3.25 -21.95 0.04
C SER A 402 3.47 -23.36 -0.51
N ASP A 403 4.46 -24.07 0.02
CA ASP A 403 4.68 -25.50 -0.28
C ASP A 403 3.53 -26.40 0.25
N ASP A 404 2.73 -25.91 1.22
CA ASP A 404 1.48 -26.54 1.65
C ASP A 404 0.30 -25.97 0.83
N PRO A 405 -0.43 -26.79 0.03
CA PRO A 405 -1.36 -26.30 -0.99
C PRO A 405 -2.52 -25.44 -0.48
N ASP A 406 -2.99 -25.67 0.74
CA ASP A 406 -4.10 -24.90 1.33
C ASP A 406 -3.64 -23.67 2.14
N ILE A 407 -2.31 -23.41 2.21
CA ILE A 407 -1.70 -22.30 2.93
C ILE A 407 -1.11 -21.26 1.96
N PHE A 408 -1.49 -20.01 2.17
CA PHE A 408 -1.02 -18.83 1.44
C PHE A 408 -0.41 -17.81 2.43
N ALA A 409 0.47 -16.93 1.98
CA ALA A 409 0.92 -15.79 2.80
C ALA A 409 1.30 -14.54 2.03
N GLY A 410 1.18 -13.42 2.72
CA GLY A 410 1.44 -12.10 2.16
C GLY A 410 1.76 -11.06 3.22
N GLY A 411 2.09 -9.86 2.76
CA GLY A 411 2.59 -8.79 3.62
C GLY A 411 3.99 -9.11 4.15
N ASP A 412 4.32 -8.55 5.32
CA ASP A 412 5.69 -8.63 5.83
C ASP A 412 6.15 -10.06 6.14
N ALA A 413 5.22 -10.98 6.37
CA ALA A 413 5.52 -12.39 6.60
C ALA A 413 6.12 -13.08 5.35
N ALA A 414 5.74 -12.66 4.15
CA ALA A 414 6.25 -13.22 2.89
C ALA A 414 7.37 -12.35 2.28
N ARG A 415 7.25 -11.02 2.37
CA ARG A 415 8.14 -10.06 1.69
C ARG A 415 9.23 -9.46 2.58
N GLY A 416 9.15 -9.65 3.90
CA GLY A 416 9.86 -8.82 4.88
C GLY A 416 9.17 -7.45 5.06
N PRO A 417 9.66 -6.60 5.98
CA PRO A 417 8.99 -5.35 6.33
C PRO A 417 8.91 -4.39 5.14
N LYS A 418 7.68 -4.14 4.67
CA LYS A 418 7.35 -3.33 3.50
C LYS A 418 6.27 -2.29 3.82
N SER A 419 5.75 -1.60 2.81
CA SER A 419 4.72 -0.57 3.00
C SER A 419 3.32 -1.17 3.16
N VAL A 420 2.42 -0.40 3.79
CA VAL A 420 1.01 -0.77 3.97
C VAL A 420 0.32 -1.11 2.64
N ILE A 421 0.61 -0.34 1.58
CA ILE A 421 -0.01 -0.55 0.26
C ILE A 421 0.46 -1.86 -0.41
N GLU A 422 1.70 -2.29 -0.17
CA GLU A 422 2.19 -3.59 -0.65
C GLU A 422 1.50 -4.74 0.10
N ALA A 423 1.32 -4.62 1.41
CA ALA A 423 0.57 -5.60 2.19
C ALA A 423 -0.90 -5.69 1.75
N ILE A 424 -1.54 -4.56 1.42
CA ILE A 424 -2.89 -4.53 0.84
C ILE A 424 -2.93 -5.26 -0.50
N ALA A 425 -1.96 -4.99 -1.38
CA ALA A 425 -1.85 -5.63 -2.68
C ALA A 425 -1.69 -7.16 -2.55
N ASP A 426 -0.88 -7.62 -1.59
CA ASP A 426 -0.74 -9.03 -1.28
C ASP A 426 -2.04 -9.65 -0.79
N GLY A 427 -2.77 -8.98 0.12
CA GLY A 427 -4.07 -9.46 0.59
C GLY A 427 -5.07 -9.65 -0.57
N ARG A 428 -5.07 -8.73 -1.53
CA ARG A 428 -5.89 -8.83 -2.76
C ARG A 428 -5.48 -10.02 -3.63
N GLN A 429 -4.17 -10.18 -3.87
CA GLN A 429 -3.66 -11.30 -4.68
C GLN A 429 -3.89 -12.66 -4.01
N ALA A 430 -3.75 -12.73 -2.70
CA ALA A 430 -4.03 -13.93 -1.92
C ALA A 430 -5.52 -14.29 -1.95
N ALA A 431 -6.42 -13.31 -1.80
CA ALA A 431 -7.86 -13.54 -1.93
C ALA A 431 -8.24 -14.12 -3.30
N LEU A 432 -7.66 -13.58 -4.38
CA LEU A 432 -7.85 -14.11 -5.74
C LEU A 432 -7.32 -15.55 -5.87
N SER A 433 -6.16 -15.85 -5.28
CA SER A 433 -5.60 -17.21 -5.31
C SER A 433 -6.44 -18.19 -4.50
N ILE A 434 -6.91 -17.80 -3.32
CA ILE A 434 -7.77 -18.62 -2.45
C ILE A 434 -9.10 -18.90 -3.15
N ASP A 435 -9.71 -17.89 -3.77
CA ASP A 435 -10.95 -18.09 -4.53
C ASP A 435 -10.76 -19.09 -5.66
N ARG A 436 -9.71 -18.92 -6.47
CA ARG A 436 -9.39 -19.86 -7.56
C ARG A 436 -9.09 -21.26 -7.05
N PHE A 437 -8.35 -21.38 -5.95
CA PHE A 437 -8.02 -22.66 -5.33
C PHE A 437 -9.29 -23.40 -4.89
N LEU A 438 -10.19 -22.73 -4.18
CA LEU A 438 -11.45 -23.31 -3.70
C LEU A 438 -12.40 -23.67 -4.86
N ASN A 439 -12.32 -22.96 -5.98
CA ASN A 439 -13.08 -23.26 -7.19
C ASN A 439 -12.39 -24.26 -8.14
N GLY A 440 -11.22 -24.82 -7.77
CA GLY A 440 -10.46 -25.74 -8.63
C GLY A 440 -9.95 -25.11 -9.94
N GLN A 441 -9.79 -23.80 -9.95
CA GLN A 441 -9.36 -23.02 -11.13
C GLN A 441 -7.84 -22.86 -11.18
N ASN A 442 -7.32 -22.59 -12.38
CA ASN A 442 -5.90 -22.32 -12.56
C ASN A 442 -5.49 -21.01 -11.86
N LEU A 443 -4.55 -21.10 -10.90
CA LEU A 443 -4.11 -19.97 -10.10
C LEU A 443 -3.38 -18.88 -10.89
N ARG A 444 -2.81 -19.20 -12.06
CA ARG A 444 -1.97 -18.31 -12.87
C ARG A 444 -2.68 -17.68 -14.07
N LEU A 445 -3.76 -18.29 -14.57
CA LEU A 445 -4.40 -17.88 -15.82
C LEU A 445 -4.79 -16.39 -15.81
N GLY A 446 -4.30 -15.62 -16.79
CA GLY A 446 -4.58 -14.19 -16.94
C GLY A 446 -3.93 -13.28 -15.88
N ARG A 447 -2.99 -13.80 -15.07
CA ARG A 447 -2.21 -13.03 -14.10
C ARG A 447 -0.76 -12.87 -14.58
N GLY A 448 -0.05 -11.90 -14.01
CA GLY A 448 1.35 -11.63 -14.36
C GLY A 448 1.53 -10.76 -15.61
N VAL A 449 0.47 -10.08 -16.05
CA VAL A 449 0.58 -9.06 -17.11
C VAL A 449 1.34 -7.87 -16.53
N GLU A 450 2.49 -7.57 -17.12
CA GLU A 450 3.30 -6.43 -16.72
C GLU A 450 2.71 -5.15 -17.33
N LEU A 451 2.36 -4.20 -16.48
CA LEU A 451 1.83 -2.91 -16.92
C LEU A 451 2.98 -2.01 -17.38
N LYS A 452 2.94 -1.55 -18.63
CA LYS A 452 3.93 -0.59 -19.15
C LYS A 452 3.47 0.84 -18.86
N ALA A 453 4.34 1.62 -18.24
CA ALA A 453 4.07 3.03 -17.96
C ALA A 453 4.24 3.89 -19.22
N ILE A 454 3.43 4.94 -19.35
CA ILE A 454 3.61 5.98 -20.37
C ILE A 454 4.95 6.69 -20.18
N THR A 455 5.70 6.80 -21.26
CA THR A 455 7.01 7.45 -21.27
C THR A 455 6.88 8.94 -21.58
N GLU A 456 6.18 9.29 -22.65
CA GLU A 456 6.02 10.66 -23.13
C GLU A 456 4.54 11.09 -23.18
N PRO A 457 4.02 11.75 -22.12
CA PRO A 457 2.67 12.30 -22.16
C PRO A 457 2.61 13.64 -22.93
N GLN A 458 1.42 14.01 -23.41
CA GLN A 458 1.15 15.35 -23.98
C GLN A 458 1.22 16.40 -22.87
N LYS A 459 2.37 17.05 -22.72
CA LYS A 459 2.65 18.03 -21.65
C LYS A 459 2.43 19.47 -22.08
N GLU A 460 2.49 19.74 -23.39
CA GLU A 460 2.46 21.08 -24.00
C GLU A 460 1.11 21.79 -23.83
N LYS A 461 0.07 21.08 -23.42
CA LYS A 461 -1.29 21.61 -23.20
C LYS A 461 -1.54 22.14 -21.78
N TYR A 462 -0.56 22.04 -20.89
CA TYR A 462 -0.74 22.28 -19.47
C TYR A 462 0.23 23.34 -18.95
N ASP A 463 -0.32 24.34 -18.27
CA ASP A 463 0.48 25.38 -17.63
C ASP A 463 1.02 24.94 -16.25
N PRO A 464 2.20 25.44 -15.84
CA PRO A 464 2.70 25.27 -14.49
C PRO A 464 1.73 25.82 -13.44
N ALA A 465 1.52 25.05 -12.37
CA ALA A 465 0.69 25.41 -11.23
C ALA A 465 1.31 24.93 -9.92
N VAL A 466 1.10 25.71 -8.86
CA VAL A 466 1.63 25.42 -7.52
C VAL A 466 0.95 24.18 -6.94
N ARG A 467 1.76 23.26 -6.41
CA ARG A 467 1.30 22.08 -5.68
C ARG A 467 0.70 22.47 -4.34
N ALA A 468 -0.48 21.95 -4.01
CA ALA A 468 -1.10 22.13 -2.71
C ALA A 468 -0.21 21.53 -1.61
N GLN A 469 0.02 22.32 -0.56
CA GLN A 469 0.77 21.90 0.63
C GLN A 469 -0.20 21.38 1.68
N MET A 470 0.14 20.25 2.31
CA MET A 470 -0.65 19.69 3.41
C MET A 470 -0.52 20.61 4.64
N PRO A 471 -1.63 21.16 5.19
CA PRO A 471 -1.56 21.90 6.43
C PRO A 471 -1.16 20.96 7.58
N CYS A 472 -0.18 21.39 8.37
CA CYS A 472 0.33 20.63 9.51
C CYS A 472 0.24 21.46 10.79
N LEU A 473 0.13 20.80 11.93
CA LEU A 473 0.25 21.45 13.24
C LEU A 473 1.63 22.09 13.41
N GLU A 474 1.70 23.15 14.20
CA GLU A 474 2.97 23.81 14.54
C GLU A 474 3.89 22.89 15.37
N PRO A 475 5.22 22.91 15.18
CA PRO A 475 6.16 22.02 15.87
C PRO A 475 6.02 22.03 17.40
N GLN A 476 5.78 23.19 18.00
CA GLN A 476 5.59 23.32 19.45
C GLN A 476 4.32 22.62 19.96
N ALA A 477 3.26 22.55 19.13
CA ALA A 477 2.03 21.83 19.44
C ALA A 477 2.19 20.32 19.23
N ARG A 478 2.98 19.91 18.21
CA ARG A 478 3.31 18.50 17.94
C ARG A 478 4.00 17.83 19.13
N LEU A 479 4.89 18.54 19.81
CA LEU A 479 5.64 18.01 20.97
C LEU A 479 4.78 17.76 22.22
N LYS A 480 3.60 18.39 22.33
CA LYS A 480 2.77 18.36 23.54
C LYS A 480 1.59 17.40 23.44
N SER A 481 1.36 16.77 22.29
CA SER A 481 0.17 15.95 22.08
C SER A 481 0.38 14.84 21.04
N PHE A 482 -0.49 13.84 21.11
CA PHE A 482 -0.64 12.80 20.10
C PHE A 482 -1.77 13.13 19.10
N LYS A 483 -2.17 14.40 18.99
CA LYS A 483 -3.15 14.84 17.98
C LYS A 483 -2.57 14.62 16.58
N GLU A 484 -3.45 14.35 15.63
CA GLU A 484 -3.07 14.19 14.22
C GLU A 484 -2.30 15.42 13.72
N VAL A 485 -1.12 15.20 13.14
CA VAL A 485 -0.22 16.28 12.72
C VAL A 485 -0.69 16.92 11.42
N GLU A 486 -1.05 16.11 10.44
CA GLU A 486 -1.56 16.58 9.15
C GLU A 486 -3.06 16.79 9.23
N LEU A 487 -3.56 17.95 8.80
CA LEU A 487 -4.96 18.37 9.00
C LEU A 487 -5.88 18.07 7.81
N GLY A 488 -5.32 17.61 6.68
CA GLY A 488 -6.07 17.39 5.44
C GLY A 488 -6.21 18.66 4.59
N LEU A 489 -6.52 18.47 3.30
CA LEU A 489 -6.83 19.58 2.40
C LEU A 489 -8.29 19.98 2.51
N THR A 490 -8.56 21.28 2.30
CA THR A 490 -9.94 21.75 2.07
C THR A 490 -10.46 21.20 0.75
N LYS A 491 -11.78 21.22 0.57
CA LYS A 491 -12.44 20.80 -0.68
C LYS A 491 -11.90 21.57 -1.88
N GLU A 492 -11.77 22.88 -1.75
CA GLU A 492 -11.31 23.77 -2.82
C GLU A 492 -9.85 23.46 -3.19
N ALA A 493 -8.99 23.29 -2.18
CA ALA A 493 -7.59 22.96 -2.40
C ALA A 493 -7.42 21.57 -3.02
N ALA A 494 -8.19 20.57 -2.56
CA ALA A 494 -8.15 19.21 -3.11
C ALA A 494 -8.63 19.16 -4.56
N VAL A 495 -9.67 19.92 -4.92
CA VAL A 495 -10.17 20.00 -6.30
C VAL A 495 -9.18 20.75 -7.20
N GLN A 496 -8.61 21.86 -6.74
CA GLN A 496 -7.58 22.60 -7.47
C GLN A 496 -6.33 21.74 -7.71
N GLU A 497 -5.91 20.97 -6.70
CA GLU A 497 -4.80 20.03 -6.84
C GLU A 497 -5.14 18.89 -7.81
N ALA A 498 -6.37 18.35 -7.75
CA ALA A 498 -6.82 17.33 -8.69
C ALA A 498 -6.87 17.83 -10.15
N GLN A 499 -7.19 19.11 -10.36
CA GLN A 499 -7.17 19.75 -11.69
C GLN A 499 -5.76 19.80 -12.29
N ARG A 500 -4.71 19.67 -11.48
CA ARG A 500 -3.33 19.54 -11.96
C ARG A 500 -3.09 18.18 -12.65
N CYS A 501 -3.99 17.20 -12.59
CA CYS A 501 -3.76 15.95 -13.29
C CYS A 501 -3.73 16.13 -14.82
N ILE A 502 -2.58 15.85 -15.45
CA ILE A 502 -2.44 15.90 -16.92
C ILE A 502 -3.10 14.70 -17.63
N THR A 503 -3.76 13.82 -16.88
CA THR A 503 -4.46 12.64 -17.40
C THR A 503 -3.56 11.81 -18.33
N CYS A 504 -2.30 11.58 -17.93
CA CYS A 504 -1.34 10.80 -18.72
C CYS A 504 -1.74 9.32 -18.83
N GLY A 505 -1.48 8.70 -19.99
CA GLY A 505 -1.82 7.31 -20.26
C GLY A 505 -3.21 7.13 -20.88
N SER A 506 -3.39 6.01 -21.57
CA SER A 506 -4.62 5.72 -22.32
C SER A 506 -5.82 5.44 -21.38
N CYS A 507 -6.90 6.24 -21.48
CA CYS A 507 -8.14 6.02 -20.73
C CYS A 507 -9.24 5.30 -21.55
N CYS A 508 -9.06 5.10 -22.86
CA CYS A 508 -10.09 4.55 -23.76
C CYS A 508 -9.58 3.44 -24.70
N VAL A 509 -9.99 2.21 -24.35
CA VAL A 509 -10.34 1.02 -25.15
C VAL A 509 -9.23 0.24 -25.89
N GLN A 510 -8.57 -0.57 -25.06
CA GLN A 510 -7.64 -1.67 -25.34
C GLN A 510 -8.27 -2.98 -25.84
N ALA A 511 -9.55 -2.97 -26.24
CA ALA A 511 -10.33 -4.18 -26.50
C ALA A 511 -10.85 -4.29 -27.94
N CYS A 512 -10.61 -3.28 -28.78
CA CYS A 512 -11.05 -3.31 -30.18
C CYS A 512 -9.94 -3.95 -31.03
N PRO A 513 -10.16 -5.10 -31.68
CA PRO A 513 -9.18 -5.63 -32.63
C PRO A 513 -9.01 -4.73 -33.87
N TYR A 514 -9.85 -3.69 -34.00
CA TYR A 514 -9.89 -2.78 -35.15
C TYR A 514 -9.57 -1.31 -34.80
N ASP A 515 -9.38 -0.96 -33.52
CA ASP A 515 -9.06 0.42 -33.06
C ASP A 515 -10.05 1.54 -33.50
N ILE A 516 -11.33 1.23 -33.74
CA ILE A 516 -12.32 2.18 -34.33
C ILE A 516 -13.17 2.90 -33.26
N MET A 517 -12.58 3.36 -32.17
CA MET A 517 -13.33 4.17 -31.20
C MET A 517 -13.40 5.63 -31.68
N GLN A 518 -14.62 6.15 -31.85
CA GLN A 518 -14.84 7.56 -32.17
C GLN A 518 -15.43 8.27 -30.95
N PHE A 519 -14.78 9.35 -30.50
CA PHE A 519 -15.31 10.17 -29.43
C PHE A 519 -16.22 11.24 -30.02
N ASN A 520 -17.50 11.22 -29.66
CA ASN A 520 -18.40 12.31 -30.01
C ASN A 520 -18.35 13.34 -28.87
N GLN A 521 -17.75 14.50 -29.16
CA GLN A 521 -17.52 15.57 -28.19
C GLN A 521 -18.83 16.24 -27.74
N ASP A 522 -19.88 16.23 -28.57
CA ASP A 522 -21.15 16.90 -28.28
C ASP A 522 -22.01 16.12 -27.27
N VAL A 523 -21.89 14.80 -27.25
CA VAL A 523 -22.65 13.93 -26.33
C VAL A 523 -21.78 13.32 -25.24
N THR A 524 -20.48 13.65 -25.19
CA THR A 524 -19.48 13.09 -24.25
C THR A 524 -19.45 11.55 -24.21
N LYS A 525 -19.88 10.90 -25.30
CA LYS A 525 -19.92 9.44 -25.43
C LYS A 525 -18.91 8.99 -26.48
N ALA A 526 -18.23 7.90 -26.17
CA ALA A 526 -17.49 7.14 -27.17
C ALA A 526 -18.48 6.26 -27.95
N VAL A 527 -18.57 6.47 -29.26
CA VAL A 527 -19.33 5.63 -30.18
C VAL A 527 -18.40 4.55 -30.72
N LYS A 528 -18.88 3.31 -30.75
CA LYS A 528 -18.11 2.16 -31.21
C LYS A 528 -18.74 1.56 -32.46
N CYS A 529 -17.89 1.13 -33.38
CA CYS A 529 -18.31 0.42 -34.59
C CYS A 529 -18.98 -0.93 -34.28
N ASP A 530 -19.66 -1.48 -35.29
CA ASP A 530 -20.39 -2.75 -35.24
C ASP A 530 -19.64 -3.90 -35.96
N LEU A 531 -18.33 -3.73 -36.18
CA LEU A 531 -17.48 -4.50 -37.10
C LEU A 531 -17.00 -5.87 -36.60
N CYS A 532 -17.54 -6.39 -35.50
CA CYS A 532 -17.35 -7.80 -35.11
C CYS A 532 -18.24 -8.73 -35.95
N VAL A 533 -18.16 -8.63 -37.27
CA VAL A 533 -19.11 -9.23 -38.23
C VAL A 533 -19.21 -10.74 -38.05
N GLU A 534 -18.11 -11.44 -37.81
CA GLU A 534 -18.11 -12.90 -37.58
C GLU A 534 -18.86 -13.31 -36.31
N LYS A 535 -18.62 -12.63 -35.18
CA LYS A 535 -19.30 -12.91 -33.91
C LYS A 535 -20.79 -12.59 -34.00
N ARG A 536 -21.12 -11.45 -34.61
CA ARG A 536 -22.52 -11.05 -34.85
C ARG A 536 -23.24 -12.00 -35.79
N GLY A 537 -22.56 -12.50 -36.82
CA GLY A 537 -23.10 -13.53 -37.72
C GLY A 537 -23.43 -14.85 -37.00
N ARG A 538 -22.88 -15.07 -35.80
CA ARG A 538 -23.18 -16.20 -34.91
C ARG A 538 -24.06 -15.83 -33.71
N ASN A 539 -24.67 -14.64 -33.70
CA ASN A 539 -25.43 -14.10 -32.56
C ASN A 539 -24.62 -13.98 -31.25
N GLU A 540 -23.29 -13.86 -31.33
CA GLU A 540 -22.43 -13.63 -30.16
C GLU A 540 -22.23 -12.14 -29.87
N ILE A 541 -21.94 -11.81 -28.61
CA ILE A 541 -21.56 -10.46 -28.18
C ILE A 541 -20.18 -10.04 -28.74
N PRO A 542 -19.97 -8.75 -29.06
CA PRO A 542 -18.67 -8.26 -29.53
C PRO A 542 -17.56 -8.52 -28.52
N ALA A 543 -16.37 -8.91 -29.00
CA ALA A 543 -15.22 -9.23 -28.16
C ALA A 543 -14.89 -8.09 -27.17
N CYS A 544 -15.08 -6.86 -27.65
CA CYS A 544 -14.77 -5.67 -26.91
C CYS A 544 -15.77 -5.31 -25.80
N PHE A 545 -17.01 -5.80 -25.90
CA PHE A 545 -18.00 -5.77 -24.83
C PHE A 545 -17.70 -6.88 -23.81
N ALA A 546 -17.39 -8.09 -24.29
CA ALA A 546 -17.09 -9.25 -23.45
C ALA A 546 -15.85 -9.06 -22.55
N ILE A 547 -14.81 -8.38 -23.06
CA ILE A 547 -13.53 -8.22 -22.36
C ILE A 547 -13.39 -6.88 -21.60
N CYS A 548 -14.44 -6.04 -21.61
CA CYS A 548 -14.37 -4.71 -20.98
C CYS A 548 -14.13 -4.85 -19.45
N PRO A 549 -12.94 -4.50 -18.94
CA PRO A 549 -12.61 -4.75 -17.54
C PRO A 549 -13.44 -3.88 -16.59
N THR A 550 -13.87 -2.70 -17.08
CA THR A 550 -14.68 -1.71 -16.35
C THR A 550 -16.18 -1.85 -16.61
N ARG A 551 -16.60 -2.79 -17.48
CA ARG A 551 -17.99 -2.98 -17.92
C ARG A 551 -18.73 -1.71 -18.35
N CYS A 552 -18.01 -0.71 -18.84
CA CYS A 552 -18.57 0.59 -19.24
C CYS A 552 -19.10 0.63 -20.69
N ILE A 553 -19.03 -0.50 -21.41
CA ILE A 553 -19.49 -0.63 -22.79
C ILE A 553 -20.85 -1.33 -22.77
N TYR A 554 -21.83 -0.74 -23.47
CA TYR A 554 -23.17 -1.30 -23.66
C TYR A 554 -23.33 -1.77 -25.11
N TRP A 555 -24.02 -2.90 -25.32
CA TRP A 555 -24.21 -3.53 -26.63
C TRP A 555 -25.69 -3.93 -26.80
N GLY A 556 -26.33 -3.48 -27.88
CA GLY A 556 -27.76 -3.70 -28.15
C GLY A 556 -28.32 -2.65 -29.13
N ASP A 557 -29.64 -2.63 -29.32
CA ASP A 557 -30.31 -1.59 -30.11
C ASP A 557 -30.21 -0.24 -29.38
N PRO A 558 -29.67 0.82 -30.02
CA PRO A 558 -29.66 2.19 -29.49
C PRO A 558 -31.00 2.64 -28.86
N ARG A 559 -32.13 2.23 -29.42
CA ARG A 559 -33.49 2.57 -28.95
C ARG A 559 -33.87 1.86 -27.65
N GLU A 560 -33.29 0.69 -27.36
CA GLU A 560 -33.45 0.01 -26.06
C GLU A 560 -32.67 0.70 -24.94
N PHE A 561 -31.74 1.59 -25.30
CA PHE A 561 -31.00 2.44 -24.37
C PHE A 561 -31.62 3.83 -24.19
N GLU A 562 -32.56 4.22 -25.06
CA GLU A 562 -33.36 5.45 -24.89
C GLU A 562 -34.36 5.27 -23.75
N GLY A 563 -33.97 5.73 -22.56
CA GLY A 563 -34.85 5.79 -21.38
C GLY A 563 -34.27 5.17 -20.12
N LYS A 564 -33.32 4.22 -20.22
CA LYS A 564 -32.69 3.62 -19.04
C LYS A 564 -31.61 4.48 -18.38
N TYR A 565 -31.04 5.44 -19.10
CA TYR A 565 -29.91 6.26 -18.62
C TYR A 565 -30.00 7.71 -19.10
N LYS A 566 -31.16 8.36 -18.92
CA LYS A 566 -31.34 9.81 -19.16
C LYS A 566 -30.63 10.71 -18.13
N PHE A 567 -30.01 10.12 -17.12
CA PHE A 567 -29.18 10.81 -16.15
C PHE A 567 -27.81 10.16 -16.14
N LEU A 568 -26.87 10.74 -16.89
CA LEU A 568 -25.43 10.63 -16.67
C LEU A 568 -24.71 11.72 -17.46
#